data_AF-A0A2J5Q8U1-F1
#
_entry.id   AF-A0A2J5Q8U1-F1
#
_cell.length_a   1.000
_cell.length_b   1.000
_cell.length_c   1.000
_cell.angle_alpha   90.00
_cell.angle_beta   90.00
_cell.angle_gamma   90.00
#
_symmetry.space_group_name_H-M   'P 1'
#
loop_
_entity.id
_entity.type
_entity.pdbx_description
1 polymer ?
#
loop_
_entity_poly.entity_id
_entity_poly.type
_entity_poly.pdbx_seq_one_letter_code
_entity_poly.pdbx_strand_id
1 'polypeptide(L)'
;AQQQGNGNDEQTVQKKVSTLLDGTQLAERNAILTTLNAQGAAIVARFEEYGFTDSLDHPLTNNLEFLTLVRKATDVSAGSAGVMVTNEEGKPQPVRGAPVLTEHGWHVP
;
A
#
# COMPACT_ATOMS: atom_id res chain seq x y z
N ALA A 1 -41.27 -39.45 -6.07
CA ALA A 1 -39.92 -39.96 -6.32
C ALA A 1 -38.97 -38.78 -6.50
N GLN A 2 -37.78 -38.86 -5.89
CA GLN A 2 -36.63 -37.94 -6.00
C GLN A 2 -36.19 -37.78 -7.48
N GLN A 3 -35.47 -36.75 -7.95
CA GLN A 3 -34.11 -36.26 -7.62
C GLN A 3 -33.96 -34.86 -8.27
N GLN A 4 -33.40 -33.78 -7.70
CA GLN A 4 -32.06 -33.49 -7.17
C GLN A 4 -30.97 -33.32 -8.26
N GLY A 5 -30.36 -32.12 -8.33
CA GLY A 5 -29.10 -31.86 -9.05
C GLY A 5 -29.02 -30.48 -9.71
N ASN A 6 -28.28 -29.54 -9.10
CA ASN A 6 -27.31 -28.63 -9.77
C ASN A 6 -26.81 -27.44 -8.91
N GLY A 7 -27.32 -27.21 -7.69
CA GLY A 7 -26.88 -26.06 -6.87
C GLY A 7 -25.48 -26.16 -6.25
N ASN A 8 -24.84 -27.32 -6.28
CA ASN A 8 -23.58 -27.56 -5.55
C ASN A 8 -22.32 -27.25 -6.37
N ASP A 9 -22.39 -27.34 -7.70
CA ASP A 9 -21.20 -27.25 -8.55
C ASP A 9 -20.77 -25.80 -8.77
N GLU A 10 -21.71 -24.89 -9.00
CA GLU A 10 -21.41 -23.45 -9.10
C GLU A 10 -20.90 -22.87 -7.79
N GLN A 11 -21.47 -23.28 -6.64
CA GLN A 11 -21.02 -22.83 -5.32
C GLN A 11 -19.64 -23.41 -4.96
N THR A 12 -19.35 -24.64 -5.40
CA THR A 12 -18.02 -25.27 -5.27
C THR A 12 -17.00 -24.62 -6.20
N VAL A 13 -17.38 -24.24 -7.42
CA VAL A 13 -16.51 -23.52 -8.36
C VAL A 13 -16.27 -22.11 -7.86
N GLN A 14 -17.27 -21.39 -7.36
CA GLN A 14 -17.08 -20.08 -6.75
C GLN A 14 -16.23 -20.14 -5.50
N LYS A 15 -16.37 -21.18 -4.67
CA LYS A 15 -15.50 -21.41 -3.50
C LYS A 15 -14.08 -21.76 -3.93
N LYS A 16 -13.90 -22.58 -4.96
CA LYS A 16 -12.58 -22.93 -5.53
C LYS A 16 -11.90 -21.73 -6.19
N VAL A 17 -12.65 -20.95 -6.97
CA VAL A 17 -12.20 -19.70 -7.58
C VAL A 17 -11.88 -18.67 -6.51
N SER A 18 -12.72 -18.53 -5.47
CA SER A 18 -12.39 -17.72 -4.29
C SER A 18 -11.11 -18.22 -3.64
N THR A 19 -10.94 -19.52 -3.37
CA THR A 19 -9.68 -20.04 -2.79
C THR A 19 -8.45 -19.93 -3.71
N LEU A 20 -8.61 -19.87 -5.03
CA LEU A 20 -7.52 -19.67 -6.00
C LEU A 20 -7.18 -18.18 -6.15
N LEU A 21 -8.19 -17.31 -6.09
CA LEU A 21 -8.05 -15.87 -5.93
C LEU A 21 -7.38 -15.59 -4.58
N ASP A 22 -7.76 -16.28 -3.51
CA ASP A 22 -7.14 -16.26 -2.19
C ASP A 22 -5.70 -16.75 -2.28
N GLY A 23 -5.40 -17.80 -3.06
CA GLY A 23 -4.02 -18.31 -3.23
C GLY A 23 -3.10 -17.31 -3.95
N THR A 24 -3.60 -16.67 -5.01
CA THR A 24 -2.86 -15.63 -5.75
C THR A 24 -2.70 -14.37 -4.89
N GLN A 25 -3.77 -13.94 -4.24
CA GLN A 25 -3.79 -12.80 -3.34
C GLN A 25 -2.89 -13.04 -2.12
N LEU A 26 -2.86 -14.26 -1.58
CA LEU A 26 -1.98 -14.67 -0.49
C LEU A 26 -0.51 -14.63 -0.91
N ALA A 27 -0.19 -15.08 -2.12
CA ALA A 27 1.16 -14.99 -2.66
C ALA A 27 1.59 -13.53 -2.83
N GLU A 28 0.72 -12.67 -3.37
CA GLU A 28 1.00 -11.25 -3.52
C GLU A 28 1.14 -10.54 -2.17
N ARG A 29 0.26 -10.83 -1.21
CA ARG A 29 0.35 -10.31 0.16
C ARG A 29 1.68 -10.67 0.79
N ASN A 30 2.07 -11.94 0.71
CA ASN A 30 3.34 -12.42 1.25
C ASN A 30 4.53 -11.77 0.52
N ALA A 31 4.46 -11.57 -0.79
CA ALA A 31 5.47 -10.86 -1.55
C ALA A 31 5.61 -9.40 -1.13
N ILE A 32 4.51 -8.70 -0.83
CA ILE A 32 4.59 -7.33 -0.29
C ILE A 32 5.20 -7.34 1.10
N LEU A 33 4.73 -8.20 2.00
CA LEU A 33 5.21 -8.29 3.38
C LEU A 33 6.71 -8.56 3.46
N THR A 34 7.28 -9.36 2.55
CA THR A 34 8.73 -9.64 2.53
C THR A 34 9.57 -8.46 2.02
N THR A 35 8.96 -7.49 1.33
CA THR A 35 9.64 -6.30 0.80
C THR A 35 9.49 -5.06 1.68
N LEU A 36 8.67 -5.13 2.74
CA LEU A 36 8.53 -4.02 3.68
C LEU A 36 9.85 -3.81 4.44
N ASN A 37 10.26 -2.54 4.54
CA ASN A 37 11.36 -2.18 5.43
C ASN A 37 10.91 -2.21 6.90
N ALA A 38 11.84 -1.94 7.83
CA ALA A 38 11.55 -1.97 9.26
C ALA A 38 10.41 -1.03 9.68
N GLN A 39 10.29 0.15 9.05
CA GLN A 39 9.22 1.10 9.33
C GLN A 39 7.86 0.58 8.82
N GLY A 40 7.82 0.01 7.61
CA GLY A 40 6.62 -0.61 7.06
C GLY A 40 6.14 -1.79 7.91
N ALA A 41 7.06 -2.66 8.34
CA ALA A 41 6.75 -3.76 9.24
C ALA A 41 6.21 -3.28 10.60
N ALA A 42 6.79 -2.21 11.17
CA ALA A 42 6.31 -1.63 12.42
C ALA A 42 4.89 -1.05 12.30
N ILE A 43 4.56 -0.42 11.17
CA ILE A 43 3.20 0.07 10.90
C ILE A 43 2.22 -1.11 10.83
N VAL A 44 2.53 -2.16 10.08
CA VAL A 44 1.67 -3.35 9.99
C VAL A 44 1.43 -3.95 11.38
N ALA A 45 2.48 -4.12 12.19
CA ALA A 45 2.35 -4.64 13.55
C ALA A 45 1.44 -3.78 14.44
N ARG A 46 1.53 -2.44 14.33
CA ARG A 46 0.67 -1.53 15.10
C ARG A 46 -0.79 -1.60 14.66
N PHE A 47 -1.04 -1.82 13.37
CA PHE A 47 -2.40 -2.01 12.86
C PHE A 47 -3.03 -3.33 13.30
N GLU A 48 -2.24 -4.41 13.39
CA GLU A 48 -2.66 -5.68 13.99
C GLU A 48 -2.98 -5.52 15.48
N GLU A 49 -2.09 -4.88 16.25
CA GLU A 49 -2.25 -4.71 17.70
C GLU A 49 -3.53 -3.93 18.06
N TYR A 50 -3.88 -2.94 17.24
CA TYR A 50 -5.08 -2.14 17.42
C TYR A 50 -6.34 -2.75 16.79
N GLY A 51 -6.21 -3.83 16.02
CA GLY A 51 -7.34 -4.52 15.41
C GLY A 51 -8.08 -3.69 14.37
N PHE A 52 -7.38 -2.87 13.59
CA PHE A 52 -8.01 -2.07 12.54
C PHE A 52 -8.57 -2.96 11.43
N THR A 53 -9.85 -2.77 11.11
CA THR A 53 -10.56 -3.50 10.06
C THR A 53 -11.01 -2.57 8.92
N ASP A 54 -11.29 -3.17 7.77
CA ASP A 54 -11.96 -2.50 6.66
C ASP A 54 -13.49 -2.41 6.89
N SER A 55 -14.22 -1.88 5.90
CA SER A 55 -15.68 -1.75 5.97
C SER A 55 -16.45 -3.08 6.00
N LEU A 56 -15.76 -4.21 5.83
CA LEU A 56 -16.31 -5.57 5.86
C LEU A 56 -15.80 -6.35 7.08
N ASP A 57 -15.21 -5.68 8.07
CA ASP A 57 -14.63 -6.27 9.28
C ASP A 57 -13.44 -7.21 9.04
N HIS A 58 -12.75 -7.11 7.89
CA HIS A 58 -11.51 -7.82 7.66
C HIS A 58 -10.32 -7.04 8.20
N PRO A 59 -9.29 -7.70 8.79
CA PRO A 59 -8.06 -7.02 9.19
C PRO A 59 -7.47 -6.24 8.02
N LEU A 60 -7.21 -4.96 8.22
CA LEU A 60 -6.73 -4.07 7.15
C LEU A 60 -5.38 -4.53 6.58
N THR A 61 -4.61 -5.27 7.37
CA THR A 61 -3.35 -5.93 7.02
C THR A 61 -3.48 -7.07 6.02
N ASN A 62 -4.69 -7.59 5.79
CA ASN A 62 -4.97 -8.53 4.71
C ASN A 62 -5.25 -7.82 3.36
N ASN A 63 -5.45 -6.51 3.38
CA ASN A 63 -5.76 -5.74 2.19
C ASN A 63 -4.49 -5.36 1.41
N LEU A 64 -4.41 -5.77 0.14
CA LEU A 64 -3.24 -5.50 -0.72
C LEU A 64 -2.98 -4.00 -0.98
N GLU A 65 -4.05 -3.20 -1.10
CA GLU A 65 -3.93 -1.75 -1.31
C GLU A 65 -3.35 -1.08 -0.06
N PHE A 66 -3.79 -1.51 1.12
CA PHE A 66 -3.22 -1.04 2.38
C PHE A 66 -1.73 -1.36 2.48
N LEU A 67 -1.34 -2.63 2.25
CA LEU A 67 0.08 -3.02 2.30
C LEU A 67 0.93 -2.29 1.25
N THR A 68 0.37 -2.05 0.06
CA THR A 68 1.03 -1.26 -0.98
C THR A 68 1.21 0.19 -0.57
N LEU A 69 0.21 0.79 0.08
CA LEU A 69 0.29 2.14 0.62
C LEU A 69 1.37 2.23 1.70
N VAL A 70 1.41 1.29 2.65
CA VAL A 70 2.44 1.24 3.69
C VAL A 70 3.83 1.15 3.06
N ARG A 71 4.02 0.29 2.06
CA ARG A 71 5.29 0.19 1.32
C ARG A 71 5.68 1.52 0.68
N LYS A 72 4.76 2.18 -0.02
CA LYS A 72 5.02 3.48 -0.69
C LYS A 72 5.33 4.59 0.32
N ALA A 73 4.58 4.65 1.42
CA ALA A 73 4.73 5.69 2.44
C ALA A 73 6.03 5.55 3.25
N THR A 74 6.62 4.34 3.27
CA THR A 74 7.86 4.06 3.98
C THR A 74 9.08 3.95 3.07
N ASP A 75 8.89 4.07 1.75
CA ASP A 75 9.99 4.15 0.81
C ASP A 75 10.70 5.50 0.96
N VAL A 76 11.95 5.46 1.44
CA VAL A 76 12.78 6.64 1.72
C VAL A 76 13.00 7.50 0.47
N SER A 77 12.87 6.92 -0.73
CA SER A 77 12.95 7.66 -2.00
C SER A 77 11.79 8.64 -2.19
N ALA A 78 10.61 8.36 -1.62
CA ALA A 78 9.42 9.20 -1.76
C ALA A 78 9.49 10.50 -0.92
N GLY A 79 10.44 10.61 0.01
CA GLY A 79 10.52 11.71 0.98
C GLY A 79 11.49 12.85 0.66
N SER A 80 12.34 12.76 -0.37
CA SER A 80 13.45 13.74 -0.53
C SER A 80 13.51 14.51 -1.84
N ALA A 81 12.73 14.15 -2.86
CA ALA A 81 12.67 14.93 -4.08
C ALA A 81 11.46 15.86 -4.03
N GLY A 82 11.61 17.01 -3.35
CA GLY A 82 10.75 18.15 -3.66
C GLY A 82 10.77 18.33 -5.18
N VAL A 83 9.61 18.52 -5.81
CA VAL A 83 9.51 18.67 -7.26
C VAL A 83 10.49 19.79 -7.67
N MET A 84 11.44 19.47 -8.55
CA MET A 84 12.42 20.44 -9.04
C MET A 84 11.93 20.97 -10.40
N VAL A 85 11.98 22.28 -10.60
CA VAL A 85 11.83 22.94 -11.88
C VAL A 85 13.20 23.34 -12.41
N THR A 86 13.36 23.38 -13.74
CA THR A 86 14.55 23.96 -14.36
C THR A 86 14.27 25.42 -14.68
N ASN A 87 15.11 26.34 -14.20
CA ASN A 87 14.97 27.75 -14.54
C ASN A 87 15.33 28.03 -16.02
N GLU A 88 15.10 29.25 -16.49
CA GLU A 88 15.37 29.66 -17.88
C GLU A 88 16.86 29.56 -18.28
N GLU A 89 17.77 29.56 -17.30
CA GLU A 89 19.21 29.35 -17.47
C GLU A 89 19.64 27.86 -17.40
N GLY A 90 18.69 26.93 -17.27
CA GLY A 90 18.98 25.50 -17.21
C GLY A 90 19.37 24.95 -15.83
N LYS A 91 19.32 25.76 -14.76
CA LYS A 91 19.65 25.35 -13.39
C LYS A 91 18.44 24.77 -12.65
N PRO A 92 18.56 23.61 -11.98
CA PRO A 92 17.48 23.05 -11.18
C PRO A 92 17.21 23.92 -9.94
N GLN A 93 15.95 24.21 -9.69
CA GLN A 93 15.44 24.92 -8.52
C GLN A 93 14.24 24.15 -7.95
N PRO A 94 13.98 24.21 -6.65
CA PRO A 94 12.75 23.66 -6.10
C PRO A 94 11.53 24.40 -6.68
N VAL A 95 10.39 23.71 -6.85
CA VAL A 95 9.13 24.33 -7.29
C VAL A 95 8.85 25.57 -6.44
N ARG A 96 8.51 26.66 -7.13
CA ARG A 96 8.21 27.97 -6.54
C ARG A 96 7.22 27.81 -5.37
N GLY A 97 7.62 28.25 -4.17
CA GLY A 97 6.85 28.12 -2.92
C GLY A 97 7.30 26.99 -1.98
N ALA A 98 8.22 26.11 -2.40
CA ALA A 98 8.86 25.18 -1.48
C ALA A 98 9.88 25.90 -0.58
N PRO A 99 9.87 25.66 0.75
CA PRO A 99 10.86 26.23 1.66
C PRO A 99 12.29 25.83 1.28
N VAL A 100 13.19 26.81 1.21
CA VAL A 100 14.61 26.64 0.98
C VAL A 100 15.35 26.82 2.31
N LEU A 101 16.25 25.91 2.64
CA LEU A 101 17.13 26.08 3.80
C LEU A 101 18.28 27.02 3.42
N THR A 102 18.32 28.19 4.06
CA THR A 102 19.41 29.18 3.94
C THR A 102 20.23 29.25 5.22
N GLU A 103 21.32 30.00 5.22
CA GLU A 103 22.13 30.27 6.43
C GLU A 103 21.33 30.91 7.58
N HIS A 104 20.20 31.57 7.26
CA HIS A 104 19.30 32.19 8.22
C HIS A 104 18.08 31.32 8.59
N GLY A 105 18.06 30.07 8.14
CA GLY A 105 16.96 29.12 8.37
C GLY A 105 16.05 28.92 7.15
N TRP A 106 14.85 28.42 7.40
CA TRP A 106 13.86 28.15 6.36
C TRP A 106 13.32 29.44 5.75
N HIS A 107 13.62 29.67 4.48
CA HIS A 107 13.14 30.79 3.68
C HIS A 107 12.11 30.29 2.65
N VAL A 108 10.92 30.87 2.63
CA VAL A 108 9.93 30.64 1.58
C VAL A 108 10.10 31.74 0.52
N PRO A 109 10.45 31.42 -0.74
CA PRO A 109 10.68 32.40 -1.81
C PRO A 109 9.42 33.11 -2.31
#